data_AF-A0A3B0Y4H8-F1
#
_entry.id   AF-A0A3B0Y4H8-F1
#
_cell.length_a   1.000
_cell.length_b   1.000
_cell.length_c   1.000
_cell.angle_alpha   90.00
_cell.angle_beta   90.00
_cell.angle_gamma   90.00
#
_symmetry.space_group_name_H-M   'P 1'
#
loop_
_entity.id
_entity.type
_entity.pdbx_description
1 polymer ?
#
loop_
_entity_poly.entity_id
_entity_poly.type
_entity_poly.pdbx_seq_one_letter_code
_entity_poly.pdbx_strand_id
1 'polypeptide(L)'
;PGFFPGVKVEIFHGLANDETGKKGHYRIRGLFDLYCTHAPEVTHKFKQLAEKYKTFSVAETGWPKLDPLFNTDLCEPGPYDDFRSTLAADKPVVLYASTFSPSLTSAPCLIETIKRLSESSKWHWLVTLHPKMPQGIVAQYQAMQGDNFTFVESHHDVLPLLKAADVMLCDTSSIALEYLLLNKPLVTFRAKIPGKYAINVLQECDVETAISLALTEPDLLLKEAAAFMAKLHDYSDGYSSRRVLQATDDFIKNDASRLKAKPLNLWRKFQMRKKMSYYKL
;
A
#
# COMPACT_ATOMS: atom_id res chain seq x y z
N PRO A 1 -0.55 6.10 21.85
CA PRO A 1 0.22 5.95 23.10
C PRO A 1 -0.71 6.09 24.31
N GLY A 2 -0.48 5.35 25.42
CA GLY A 2 -1.40 5.37 26.56
C GLY A 2 -1.49 6.69 27.33
N PHE A 3 -0.61 7.65 27.04
CA PHE A 3 -0.57 8.98 27.66
C PHE A 3 -1.27 10.06 26.83
N PHE A 4 -1.77 9.73 25.63
CA PHE A 4 -2.67 10.62 24.90
C PHE A 4 -4.11 10.24 25.27
N PRO A 5 -4.98 11.22 25.59
CA PRO A 5 -6.37 10.94 25.94
C PRO A 5 -7.17 10.39 24.76
N GLY A 6 -8.37 9.89 25.03
CA GLY A 6 -9.31 9.39 24.02
C GLY A 6 -9.07 7.94 23.58
N VAL A 7 -10.01 7.42 22.78
CA VAL A 7 -9.98 6.07 22.21
C VAL A 7 -8.77 5.89 21.29
N LYS A 8 -8.18 4.71 21.30
CA LYS A 8 -7.07 4.33 20.41
C LYS A 8 -7.60 3.44 19.29
N VAL A 9 -7.80 4.04 18.12
CA VAL A 9 -8.25 3.35 16.92
C VAL A 9 -7.03 2.93 16.09
N GLU A 10 -6.91 1.66 15.76
CA GLU A 10 -5.92 1.17 14.78
C GLU A 10 -6.55 1.17 13.39
N ILE A 11 -5.92 1.92 12.49
CA ILE A 11 -6.08 1.78 11.05
C ILE A 11 -4.78 1.20 10.50
N PHE A 12 -4.88 0.13 9.72
CA PHE A 12 -3.71 -0.57 9.19
C PHE A 12 -2.94 0.31 8.18
N HIS A 13 -1.70 -0.08 7.89
CA HIS A 13 -0.80 0.63 6.97
C HIS A 13 -0.62 -0.10 5.63
N GLY A 14 -1.54 -1.00 5.28
CA GLY A 14 -1.46 -1.82 4.07
C GLY A 14 -2.41 -3.00 4.10
N LEU A 15 -2.80 -3.46 2.92
CA LEU A 15 -3.62 -4.65 2.69
C LEU A 15 -2.85 -5.96 2.92
N ALA A 16 -1.52 -5.88 3.02
CA ALA A 16 -0.67 -7.05 3.20
C ALA A 16 -0.95 -7.74 4.55
N ASN A 17 -1.11 -9.07 4.48
CA ASN A 17 -1.39 -9.96 5.59
C ASN A 17 -0.43 -11.18 5.57
N ASP A 18 -0.68 -12.17 6.41
CA ASP A 18 0.19 -13.35 6.48
C ASP A 18 0.20 -14.16 5.16
N GLU A 19 -0.89 -14.15 4.38
CA GLU A 19 -1.00 -14.82 3.06
C GLU A 19 -0.18 -14.12 1.99
N THR A 20 -0.09 -12.80 2.06
CA THR A 20 0.80 -11.99 1.20
C THR A 20 2.24 -11.95 1.75
N GLY A 21 2.57 -12.82 2.71
CA GLY A 21 3.93 -12.99 3.24
C GLY A 21 4.35 -12.01 4.34
N LYS A 22 3.43 -11.14 4.83
CA LYS A 22 3.71 -10.17 5.89
C LYS A 22 3.42 -10.76 7.27
N LYS A 23 4.47 -11.28 7.90
CA LYS A 23 4.38 -11.93 9.22
C LYS A 23 3.91 -10.96 10.32
N GLY A 24 3.00 -11.44 11.14
CA GLY A 24 2.64 -10.80 12.41
C GLY A 24 1.53 -9.76 12.29
N HIS A 25 0.77 -9.80 11.19
CA HIS A 25 -0.40 -8.95 10.97
C HIS A 25 -1.39 -9.04 12.15
N TYR A 26 -1.57 -10.24 12.71
CA TYR A 26 -2.51 -10.53 13.80
C TYR A 26 -1.92 -10.38 15.22
N ARG A 27 -0.74 -9.76 15.36
CA ARG A 27 -0.09 -9.60 16.67
C ARG A 27 -0.71 -8.46 17.48
N ILE A 28 -1.48 -8.81 18.52
CA ILE A 28 -2.08 -7.84 19.44
C ILE A 28 -1.03 -7.22 20.37
N ARG A 29 -0.86 -5.90 20.30
CA ARG A 29 0.14 -5.15 21.09
C ARG A 29 -0.40 -4.60 22.42
N GLY A 30 -1.70 -4.71 22.66
CA GLY A 30 -2.39 -4.20 23.85
C GLY A 30 -2.42 -2.68 23.94
N LEU A 31 -2.50 -1.99 22.79
CA LEU A 31 -2.52 -0.52 22.72
C LEU A 31 -3.88 0.03 22.26
N PHE A 32 -4.52 -0.64 21.31
CA PHE A 32 -5.73 -0.16 20.65
C PHE A 32 -7.00 -0.66 21.33
N ASP A 33 -8.03 0.17 21.32
CA ASP A 33 -9.39 -0.10 21.83
C ASP A 33 -10.30 -0.59 20.70
N LEU A 34 -10.08 -0.11 19.48
CA LEU A 34 -10.84 -0.48 18.28
C LEU A 34 -9.88 -0.79 17.14
N TYR A 35 -10.07 -1.93 16.48
CA TYR A 35 -9.40 -2.26 15.22
C TYR A 35 -10.38 -2.09 14.06
N CYS A 36 -10.04 -1.21 13.12
CA CYS A 36 -10.80 -0.99 11.89
C CYS A 36 -10.18 -1.84 10.77
N THR A 37 -10.79 -2.97 10.46
CA THR A 37 -10.30 -3.95 9.48
C THR A 37 -10.83 -3.65 8.08
N HIS A 38 -10.13 -4.19 7.08
CA HIS A 38 -10.33 -3.81 5.68
C HIS A 38 -11.02 -4.90 4.83
N ALA A 39 -11.19 -6.13 5.35
CA ALA A 39 -11.90 -7.19 4.65
C ALA A 39 -12.53 -8.22 5.60
N PRO A 40 -13.60 -8.91 5.17
CA PRO A 40 -14.33 -9.92 5.97
C PRO A 40 -13.44 -10.97 6.63
N GLU A 41 -12.46 -11.51 5.90
CA GLU A 41 -11.60 -12.55 6.44
C GLU A 41 -10.70 -12.03 7.57
N VAL A 42 -10.12 -10.84 7.38
CA VAL A 42 -9.30 -10.15 8.39
C VAL A 42 -10.17 -9.79 9.59
N THR A 43 -11.38 -9.26 9.36
CA THR A 43 -12.37 -8.95 10.39
C THR A 43 -12.68 -10.19 11.23
N HIS A 44 -12.93 -11.33 10.59
CA HIS A 44 -13.25 -12.58 11.29
C HIS A 44 -12.13 -13.01 12.23
N LYS A 45 -10.87 -13.02 11.75
CA LYS A 45 -9.70 -13.34 12.57
C LYS A 45 -9.53 -12.37 13.74
N PHE A 46 -9.70 -11.07 13.52
CA PHE A 46 -9.63 -10.07 14.60
C PHE A 46 -10.77 -10.22 15.61
N LYS A 47 -12.00 -10.59 15.19
CA LYS A 47 -13.11 -10.86 16.10
C LYS A 47 -12.82 -12.05 17.02
N GLN A 48 -12.19 -13.11 16.51
CA GLN A 48 -11.73 -14.23 17.36
C GLN A 48 -10.69 -13.78 18.39
N LEU A 49 -9.76 -12.90 18.01
CA LEU A 49 -8.79 -12.32 18.93
C LEU A 49 -9.46 -11.38 19.96
N ALA A 50 -10.47 -10.62 19.55
CA ALA A 50 -11.25 -9.76 20.43
C ALA A 50 -11.98 -10.60 21.48
N GLU A 51 -12.59 -11.72 21.11
CA GLU A 51 -13.23 -12.63 22.08
C GLU A 51 -12.21 -13.25 23.04
N LYS A 52 -11.02 -13.61 22.54
CA LYS A 52 -9.95 -14.16 23.38
C LYS A 52 -9.43 -13.15 24.41
N TYR A 53 -9.09 -11.93 23.97
CA TYR A 53 -8.42 -10.96 24.82
C TYR A 53 -9.40 -10.05 25.58
N LYS A 54 -10.57 -9.77 25.01
CA LYS A 54 -11.62 -8.88 25.54
C LYS A 54 -11.15 -7.47 25.89
N THR A 55 -10.05 -7.01 25.28
CA THR A 55 -9.42 -5.69 25.55
C THR A 55 -9.59 -4.71 24.40
N PHE A 56 -10.28 -5.09 23.34
CA PHE A 56 -10.57 -4.27 22.16
C PHE A 56 -11.81 -4.80 21.42
N SER A 57 -12.42 -3.94 20.62
CA SER A 57 -13.49 -4.26 19.67
C SER A 57 -12.98 -4.20 18.22
N VAL A 58 -13.77 -4.71 17.29
CA VAL A 58 -13.41 -4.80 15.87
C VAL A 58 -14.58 -4.33 15.02
N ALA A 59 -14.30 -3.45 14.06
CA ALA A 59 -15.25 -3.00 13.05
C ALA A 59 -14.63 -3.21 11.67
N GLU A 60 -15.44 -3.65 10.72
CA GLU A 60 -15.03 -3.70 9.32
C GLU A 60 -15.40 -2.40 8.64
N THR A 61 -14.42 -1.71 8.08
CA THR A 61 -14.60 -0.34 7.61
C THR A 61 -14.06 -0.11 6.21
N GLY A 62 -13.31 -1.06 5.64
CA GLY A 62 -12.45 -0.79 4.49
C GLY A 62 -11.18 -0.03 4.92
N TRP A 63 -10.46 0.56 3.97
CA TRP A 63 -9.21 1.27 4.23
C TRP A 63 -9.28 2.72 3.74
N PRO A 64 -9.37 3.70 4.65
CA PRO A 64 -9.52 5.14 4.32
C PRO A 64 -8.55 5.68 3.28
N LYS A 65 -7.29 5.20 3.29
CA LYS A 65 -6.28 5.61 2.32
C LYS A 65 -6.76 5.43 0.88
N LEU A 66 -7.58 4.42 0.59
CA LEU A 66 -8.01 4.08 -0.76
C LEU A 66 -9.26 4.84 -1.22
N ASP A 67 -9.93 5.57 -0.33
CA ASP A 67 -11.17 6.27 -0.69
C ASP A 67 -11.00 7.21 -1.89
N PRO A 68 -9.90 7.99 -2.03
CA PRO A 68 -9.70 8.85 -3.19
C PRO A 68 -9.57 8.10 -4.52
N LEU A 69 -9.32 6.77 -4.52
CA LEU A 69 -9.34 5.97 -5.75
C LEU A 69 -10.75 5.84 -6.33
N PHE A 70 -11.78 5.93 -5.49
CA PHE A 70 -13.17 5.67 -5.84
C PHE A 70 -14.09 6.90 -5.70
N ASN A 71 -13.61 7.95 -5.01
CA ASN A 71 -14.32 9.20 -4.85
C ASN A 71 -13.36 10.37 -5.13
N THR A 72 -13.52 10.98 -6.31
CA THR A 72 -12.67 12.10 -6.76
C THR A 72 -12.87 13.37 -5.96
N ASP A 73 -14.01 13.55 -5.28
CA ASP A 73 -14.28 14.73 -4.45
C ASP A 73 -13.41 14.73 -3.17
N LEU A 74 -12.77 13.60 -2.85
CA LEU A 74 -11.84 13.45 -1.73
C LEU A 74 -10.37 13.70 -2.13
N CYS A 75 -10.08 13.93 -3.41
CA CYS A 75 -8.73 14.26 -3.87
C CYS A 75 -8.45 15.75 -3.62
N GLU A 76 -7.53 16.04 -2.71
CA GLU A 76 -6.92 17.38 -2.63
C GLU A 76 -6.00 17.57 -3.84
N PRO A 77 -6.08 18.71 -4.57
CA PRO A 77 -5.26 18.94 -5.76
C PRO A 77 -3.77 18.78 -5.49
N GLY A 78 -3.19 17.72 -6.04
CA GLY A 78 -1.78 17.39 -5.97
C GLY A 78 -1.05 17.62 -7.29
N PRO A 79 0.29 17.73 -7.27
CA PRO A 79 1.10 17.99 -8.47
C PRO A 79 1.05 16.85 -9.51
N TYR A 80 0.54 15.67 -9.15
CA TYR A 80 0.47 14.50 -10.01
C TYR A 80 -0.95 14.01 -10.32
N ASP A 81 -1.99 14.70 -9.85
CA ASP A 81 -3.39 14.29 -10.05
C ASP A 81 -3.78 14.26 -11.53
N ASP A 82 -3.24 15.21 -12.30
CA ASP A 82 -3.46 15.33 -13.74
C ASP A 82 -2.24 14.87 -14.55
N PHE A 83 -1.35 14.05 -13.96
CA PHE A 83 -0.11 13.63 -14.63
C PHE A 83 -0.36 13.04 -16.02
N ARG A 84 -1.45 12.29 -16.19
CA ARG A 84 -1.76 11.67 -17.48
C ARG A 84 -2.07 12.69 -18.59
N SER A 85 -2.64 13.86 -18.27
CA SER A 85 -2.93 14.91 -19.25
C SER A 85 -1.66 15.59 -19.78
N THR A 86 -0.57 15.51 -19.02
CA THR A 86 0.75 16.06 -19.41
C THR A 86 1.45 15.22 -20.48
N LEU A 87 0.94 14.02 -20.77
CA LEU A 87 1.54 13.06 -21.69
C LEU A 87 0.70 12.92 -22.97
N ALA A 88 1.34 12.49 -24.06
CA ALA A 88 0.64 12.10 -25.28
C ALA A 88 -0.37 10.98 -24.98
N ALA A 89 -1.56 11.06 -25.58
CA ALA A 89 -2.69 10.18 -25.27
C ALA A 89 -2.37 8.69 -25.52
N ASP A 90 -1.56 8.40 -26.54
CA ASP A 90 -1.19 7.06 -26.98
C ASP A 90 0.04 6.47 -26.28
N LYS A 91 0.79 7.28 -25.51
CA LYS A 91 2.02 6.83 -24.83
C LYS A 91 1.68 6.10 -23.52
N PRO A 92 1.95 4.78 -23.39
CA PRO A 92 1.67 4.05 -22.17
C PRO A 92 2.58 4.49 -21.02
N VAL A 93 2.04 4.52 -19.81
CA VAL A 93 2.75 4.87 -18.58
C VAL A 93 3.11 3.61 -17.79
N VAL A 94 4.40 3.39 -17.56
CA VAL A 94 4.92 2.33 -16.69
C VAL A 94 5.24 2.92 -15.33
N LEU A 95 4.49 2.53 -14.30
CA LEU A 95 4.86 2.83 -12.92
C LEU A 95 5.88 1.82 -12.41
N TYR A 96 7.07 2.27 -12.05
CA TYR A 96 8.03 1.46 -11.34
C TYR A 96 8.09 1.85 -9.86
N ALA A 97 7.97 0.85 -8.99
CA ALA A 97 8.19 1.05 -7.57
C ALA A 97 8.91 -0.11 -6.89
N SER A 98 9.79 0.21 -5.95
CA SER A 98 10.63 -0.78 -5.29
C SER A 98 10.67 -0.63 -3.78
N THR A 99 10.67 -1.76 -3.08
CA THR A 99 10.91 -1.80 -1.63
C THR A 99 12.38 -1.53 -1.30
N PHE A 100 12.67 -1.17 -0.06
CA PHE A 100 14.05 -0.87 0.39
C PHE A 100 14.79 -2.08 0.97
N SER A 101 14.10 -3.21 1.20
CA SER A 101 14.69 -4.37 1.87
C SER A 101 15.74 -5.01 0.95
N PRO A 102 17.03 -5.13 1.37
CA PRO A 102 18.08 -5.65 0.49
C PRO A 102 17.78 -7.03 -0.12
N SER A 103 17.04 -7.88 0.59
CA SER A 103 16.64 -9.20 0.13
C SER A 103 15.44 -9.23 -0.83
N LEU A 104 14.78 -8.09 -1.06
CA LEU A 104 13.56 -7.99 -1.87
C LEU A 104 13.63 -6.91 -2.94
N THR A 105 14.46 -5.89 -2.74
CA THR A 105 14.51 -4.72 -3.62
C THR A 105 14.97 -5.09 -5.02
N SER A 106 14.25 -4.59 -6.02
CA SER A 106 14.65 -4.62 -7.43
C SER A 106 15.41 -3.38 -7.87
N ALA A 107 15.37 -2.29 -7.08
CA ALA A 107 15.93 -0.98 -7.44
C ALA A 107 17.37 -1.03 -7.96
N PRO A 108 18.34 -1.66 -7.26
CA PRO A 108 19.71 -1.71 -7.78
C PRO A 108 19.87 -2.60 -9.03
N CYS A 109 19.03 -3.62 -9.20
CA CYS A 109 19.12 -4.55 -10.33
C CYS A 109 18.59 -3.94 -11.63
N LEU A 110 17.58 -3.07 -11.54
CA LEU A 110 16.85 -2.57 -12.69
C LEU A 110 17.29 -1.19 -13.19
N ILE A 111 18.32 -0.58 -12.60
CA ILE A 111 18.82 0.76 -12.98
C ILE A 111 19.11 0.83 -14.47
N GLU A 112 20.00 -0.03 -14.97
CA GLU A 112 20.43 0.00 -16.38
C GLU A 112 19.30 -0.42 -17.34
N THR A 113 18.46 -1.37 -16.92
CA THR A 113 17.32 -1.81 -17.71
C THR A 113 16.31 -0.70 -17.89
N ILE A 114 15.92 -0.02 -16.81
CA ILE A 114 14.94 1.06 -16.85
C ILE A 114 15.51 2.26 -17.60
N LYS A 115 16.79 2.60 -17.40
CA LYS A 115 17.47 3.65 -18.14
C LYS A 115 17.38 3.40 -19.66
N ARG A 116 17.86 2.23 -20.11
CA ARG A 116 17.79 1.82 -21.53
C ARG A 116 16.36 1.86 -22.07
N LEU A 117 15.38 1.38 -21.30
CA LEU A 117 13.98 1.35 -21.73
C LEU A 117 13.36 2.75 -21.83
N SER A 118 13.72 3.66 -20.93
CA SER A 118 13.25 5.05 -20.98
C SER A 118 13.78 5.82 -22.19
N GLU A 119 14.99 5.51 -22.65
CA GLU A 119 15.59 6.10 -23.85
C GLU A 119 14.89 5.64 -25.15
N SER A 120 14.25 4.47 -25.14
CA SER A 120 13.53 3.93 -26.32
C SER A 120 12.25 4.69 -26.68
N SER A 121 11.77 5.60 -25.83
CA SER A 121 10.53 6.37 -25.98
C SER A 121 9.23 5.56 -26.10
N LYS A 122 9.28 4.22 -26.00
CA LYS A 122 8.11 3.34 -26.07
C LYS A 122 7.09 3.61 -24.97
N TRP A 123 7.58 3.99 -23.80
CA TRP A 123 6.78 4.23 -22.60
C TRP A 123 7.23 5.50 -21.90
N HIS A 124 6.33 6.08 -21.10
CA HIS A 124 6.72 7.02 -20.06
C HIS A 124 6.94 6.27 -18.75
N TRP A 125 8.12 6.42 -18.15
CA TRP A 125 8.43 5.82 -16.86
C TRP A 125 8.08 6.79 -15.74
N LEU A 126 7.21 6.35 -14.83
CA LEU A 126 6.91 7.03 -13.58
C LEU A 126 7.55 6.21 -12.46
N VAL A 127 8.53 6.77 -11.76
CA VAL A 127 9.35 6.01 -10.82
C VAL A 127 9.22 6.58 -9.42
N THR A 128 8.95 5.73 -8.43
CA THR A 128 9.01 6.10 -7.02
C THR A 128 9.66 5.01 -6.19
N LEU A 129 10.53 5.37 -5.25
CA LEU A 129 11.24 4.42 -4.39
C LEU A 129 10.82 4.58 -2.95
N HIS A 130 10.86 3.50 -2.17
CA HIS A 130 10.50 3.57 -0.75
C HIS A 130 11.36 4.61 -0.01
N PRO A 131 10.82 5.39 0.97
CA PRO A 131 11.55 6.46 1.68
C PRO A 131 12.79 6.02 2.49
N LYS A 132 13.04 4.72 2.55
CA LYS A 132 14.19 4.10 3.25
C LYS A 132 15.23 3.56 2.28
N MET A 133 15.02 3.76 0.98
CA MET A 133 15.97 3.38 -0.06
C MET A 133 17.30 4.12 0.18
N PRO A 134 18.46 3.47 0.01
CA PRO A 134 19.74 4.15 0.10
C PRO A 134 19.81 5.32 -0.88
N GLN A 135 20.27 6.48 -0.41
CA GLN A 135 20.31 7.72 -1.19
C GLN A 135 21.13 7.59 -2.48
N GLY A 136 22.18 6.78 -2.49
CA GLY A 136 22.96 6.51 -3.71
C GLY A 136 22.18 5.77 -4.80
N ILE A 137 21.17 4.97 -4.44
CA ILE A 137 20.26 4.34 -5.42
C ILE A 137 19.23 5.37 -5.89
N VAL A 138 18.65 6.15 -4.96
CA VAL A 138 17.71 7.23 -5.28
C VAL A 138 18.32 8.22 -6.29
N ALA A 139 19.55 8.66 -6.04
CA ALA A 139 20.26 9.59 -6.90
C ALA A 139 20.46 9.07 -8.34
N GLN A 140 20.66 7.77 -8.52
CA GLN A 140 20.79 7.17 -9.85
C GLN A 140 19.48 7.21 -10.64
N TYR A 141 18.34 6.97 -9.98
CA TYR A 141 17.03 7.12 -10.63
C TYR A 141 16.65 8.59 -10.86
N GLN A 142 16.95 9.49 -9.92
CA GLN A 142 16.74 10.93 -10.12
C GLN A 142 17.53 11.47 -11.32
N ALA A 143 18.75 10.96 -11.54
CA ALA A 143 19.57 11.35 -12.68
C ALA A 143 19.00 10.95 -14.05
N MET A 144 17.98 10.07 -14.09
CA MET A 144 17.29 9.68 -15.33
C MET A 144 16.15 10.64 -15.71
N GLN A 145 15.82 11.64 -14.88
CA GLN A 145 14.75 12.61 -15.15
C GLN A 145 14.84 13.20 -16.57
N GLY A 146 13.75 13.10 -17.33
CA GLY A 146 13.71 13.56 -18.73
C GLY A 146 12.35 13.33 -19.42
N ASP A 147 12.35 13.40 -20.75
CA ASP A 147 11.11 13.41 -21.57
C ASP A 147 10.25 12.15 -21.45
N ASN A 148 10.89 11.02 -21.16
CA ASN A 148 10.25 9.70 -21.02
C ASN A 148 10.36 9.13 -19.61
N PHE A 149 10.80 9.95 -18.65
CA PHE A 149 11.10 9.48 -17.29
C PHE A 149 10.83 10.56 -16.27
N THR A 150 10.02 10.25 -15.27
CA THR A 150 9.72 11.12 -14.14
C THR A 150 10.00 10.40 -12.83
N PHE A 151 10.93 10.94 -12.04
CA PHE A 151 11.12 10.52 -10.67
C PHE A 151 10.17 11.27 -9.74
N VAL A 152 9.47 10.54 -8.87
CA VAL A 152 8.56 11.09 -7.87
C VAL A 152 9.06 10.76 -6.47
N GLU A 153 9.30 11.83 -5.71
CA GLU A 153 9.76 11.72 -4.34
C GLU A 153 8.79 10.96 -3.45
N SER A 154 9.35 10.14 -2.57
CA SER A 154 8.60 9.20 -1.71
C SER A 154 7.64 9.82 -0.69
N HIS A 155 7.67 11.15 -0.54
CA HIS A 155 6.78 11.89 0.36
C HIS A 155 5.49 12.37 -0.34
N HIS A 156 5.42 12.30 -1.68
CA HIS A 156 4.20 12.54 -2.40
C HIS A 156 3.22 11.37 -2.26
N ASP A 157 1.94 11.66 -2.41
CA ASP A 157 0.94 10.60 -2.46
C ASP A 157 1.15 9.74 -3.70
N VAL A 158 1.04 8.43 -3.51
CA VAL A 158 1.25 7.43 -4.54
C VAL A 158 -0.02 7.18 -5.35
N LEU A 159 -1.20 7.43 -4.79
CA LEU A 159 -2.49 7.14 -5.45
C LEU A 159 -2.63 7.80 -6.83
N PRO A 160 -2.23 9.08 -7.03
CA PRO A 160 -2.25 9.69 -8.36
C PRO A 160 -1.35 8.96 -9.36
N LEU A 161 -0.19 8.47 -8.90
CA LEU A 161 0.74 7.71 -9.72
C LEU A 161 0.14 6.35 -10.12
N LEU A 162 -0.54 5.67 -9.18
CA LEU A 162 -1.26 4.42 -9.45
C LEU A 162 -2.35 4.65 -10.51
N LYS A 163 -3.13 5.74 -10.38
CA LYS A 163 -4.18 6.11 -11.34
C LYS A 163 -3.63 6.41 -12.72
N ALA A 164 -2.49 7.11 -12.82
CA ALA A 164 -1.92 7.52 -14.09
C ALA A 164 -1.26 6.38 -14.87
N ALA A 165 -0.81 5.32 -14.20
CA ALA A 165 -0.09 4.21 -14.83
C ALA A 165 -1.01 3.27 -15.60
N ASP A 166 -0.54 2.73 -16.73
CA ASP A 166 -1.24 1.69 -17.50
C ASP A 166 -0.78 0.28 -17.09
N VAL A 167 0.47 0.17 -16.65
CA VAL A 167 1.08 -1.05 -16.11
C VAL A 167 2.03 -0.70 -14.97
N MET A 168 2.12 -1.57 -13.97
CA MET A 168 3.07 -1.43 -12.88
C MET A 168 4.16 -2.50 -12.98
N LEU A 169 5.42 -2.10 -12.76
CA LEU A 169 6.55 -2.97 -12.47
C LEU A 169 6.96 -2.79 -10.99
N CYS A 170 7.06 -3.87 -10.23
CA CYS A 170 7.58 -3.78 -8.86
C CYS A 170 8.28 -5.04 -8.38
N ASP A 171 8.87 -5.01 -7.19
CA ASP A 171 9.28 -6.23 -6.48
C ASP A 171 8.16 -6.74 -5.54
N THR A 172 8.49 -7.13 -4.30
CA THR A 172 7.51 -7.52 -3.28
C THR A 172 6.97 -6.28 -2.56
N SER A 173 6.38 -5.36 -3.31
CA SER A 173 5.92 -4.06 -2.81
C SER A 173 4.47 -4.11 -2.33
N SER A 174 4.19 -3.53 -1.16
CA SER A 174 2.82 -3.45 -0.64
C SER A 174 1.90 -2.57 -1.47
N ILE A 175 2.44 -1.58 -2.19
CA ILE A 175 1.63 -0.71 -3.05
C ILE A 175 1.11 -1.45 -4.29
N ALA A 176 1.69 -2.61 -4.63
CA ALA A 176 1.16 -3.45 -5.71
C ALA A 176 -0.27 -3.91 -5.40
N LEU A 177 -0.58 -4.19 -4.13
CA LEU A 177 -1.94 -4.56 -3.71
C LEU A 177 -2.92 -3.39 -3.87
N GLU A 178 -2.46 -2.16 -3.68
CA GLU A 178 -3.25 -0.95 -3.91
C GLU A 178 -3.49 -0.74 -5.41
N TYR A 179 -2.46 -1.01 -6.24
CA TYR A 179 -2.54 -0.90 -7.69
C TYR A 179 -3.53 -1.91 -8.31
N LEU A 180 -3.57 -3.14 -7.80
CA LEU A 180 -4.49 -4.17 -8.29
C LEU A 180 -5.98 -3.80 -8.15
N LEU A 181 -6.33 -2.87 -7.24
CA LEU A 181 -7.70 -2.36 -7.11
C LEU A 181 -8.16 -1.55 -8.31
N LEU A 182 -7.22 -1.00 -9.10
CA LEU A 182 -7.53 -0.23 -10.30
C LEU A 182 -7.82 -1.13 -11.51
N ASN A 183 -7.78 -2.45 -11.34
CA ASN A 183 -7.97 -3.43 -12.41
C ASN A 183 -7.00 -3.20 -13.58
N LYS A 184 -5.70 -3.07 -13.26
CA LYS A 184 -4.63 -2.82 -14.22
C LYS A 184 -3.53 -3.88 -14.13
N PRO A 185 -2.84 -4.18 -15.25
CA PRO A 185 -1.85 -5.25 -15.32
C PRO A 185 -0.62 -4.99 -14.45
N LEU A 186 -0.13 -6.03 -13.79
CA LEU A 186 1.02 -6.01 -12.90
C LEU A 186 2.13 -6.93 -13.41
N VAL A 187 3.35 -6.39 -13.47
CA VAL A 187 4.59 -7.14 -13.67
C VAL A 187 5.39 -7.08 -12.38
N THR A 188 5.94 -8.21 -11.95
CA THR A 188 6.83 -8.24 -10.79
C THR A 188 8.22 -8.72 -11.16
N PHE A 189 9.24 -8.22 -10.47
CA PHE A 189 10.62 -8.68 -10.60
C PHE A 189 11.05 -9.42 -9.34
N ARG A 190 11.34 -10.71 -9.47
CA ARG A 190 11.77 -11.60 -8.38
C ARG A 190 10.88 -11.48 -7.14
N ALA A 191 9.56 -11.38 -7.32
CA ALA A 191 8.63 -11.30 -6.21
C ALA A 191 8.71 -12.57 -5.35
N LYS A 192 8.66 -12.38 -4.03
CA LYS A 192 8.77 -13.48 -3.07
C LYS A 192 7.59 -14.45 -3.14
N ILE A 193 6.40 -13.91 -3.37
CA ILE A 193 5.15 -14.68 -3.52
C ILE A 193 4.45 -14.13 -4.76
N PRO A 194 4.85 -14.55 -5.96
CA PRO A 194 4.20 -14.11 -7.19
C PRO A 194 2.81 -14.73 -7.26
N GLY A 195 1.79 -13.88 -7.37
CA GLY A 195 0.41 -14.34 -7.60
C GLY A 195 0.14 -14.59 -9.08
N LYS A 196 -0.93 -15.33 -9.39
CA LYS A 196 -1.40 -15.56 -10.77
C LYS A 196 -1.84 -14.28 -11.49
N TYR A 197 -2.08 -13.22 -10.72
CA TYR A 197 -2.46 -11.88 -11.18
C TYR A 197 -1.29 -11.04 -11.71
N ALA A 198 -0.06 -11.57 -11.71
CA ALA A 198 1.12 -10.84 -12.16
C ALA A 198 2.03 -11.70 -13.05
N ILE A 199 2.69 -11.06 -14.02
CA ILE A 199 3.79 -11.68 -14.75
C ILE A 199 5.06 -11.49 -13.90
N ASN A 200 5.55 -12.57 -13.30
CA ASN A 200 6.77 -12.51 -12.50
C ASN A 200 8.01 -12.85 -13.32
N VAL A 201 8.89 -11.86 -13.45
CA VAL A 201 10.15 -11.92 -14.18
C VAL A 201 11.32 -12.21 -13.23
N LEU A 202 12.29 -13.01 -13.70
CA LEU A 202 13.48 -13.39 -12.93
C LEU A 202 14.78 -12.76 -13.47
N GLN A 203 14.82 -12.42 -14.75
CA GLN A 203 16.00 -11.84 -15.42
C GLN A 203 15.68 -10.44 -15.95
N GLU A 204 16.67 -9.56 -15.90
CA GLU A 204 16.52 -8.16 -16.31
C GLU A 204 16.15 -8.03 -17.81
N CYS A 205 16.59 -8.98 -18.65
CA CYS A 205 16.31 -8.99 -20.09
C CYS A 205 14.83 -9.24 -20.44
N ASP A 206 14.08 -9.90 -19.56
CA ASP A 206 12.69 -10.30 -19.85
C ASP A 206 11.68 -9.21 -19.46
N VAL A 207 12.13 -8.14 -18.77
CA VAL A 207 11.27 -7.05 -18.27
C VAL A 207 10.50 -6.37 -19.40
N GLU A 208 11.17 -6.09 -20.51
CA GLU A 208 10.55 -5.40 -21.67
C GLU A 208 9.43 -6.24 -22.28
N THR A 209 9.68 -7.52 -22.49
CA THR A 209 8.71 -8.47 -23.04
C THR A 209 7.53 -8.66 -22.09
N ALA A 210 7.78 -8.76 -20.79
CA ALA A 210 6.73 -8.92 -19.78
C ALA A 210 5.82 -7.69 -19.70
N ILE A 211 6.37 -6.47 -19.72
CA ILE A 211 5.58 -5.23 -19.75
C ILE A 211 4.73 -5.17 -21.02
N SER A 212 5.33 -5.49 -22.18
CA SER A 212 4.61 -5.50 -23.46
C SER A 212 3.44 -6.48 -23.43
N LEU A 213 3.67 -7.72 -22.97
CA LEU A 213 2.63 -8.75 -22.84
C LEU A 213 1.52 -8.31 -21.87
N ALA A 214 1.89 -7.70 -20.74
CA ALA A 214 0.92 -7.24 -19.75
C ALA A 214 0.01 -6.14 -20.30
N LEU A 215 0.53 -5.27 -21.19
CA LEU A 215 -0.24 -4.21 -21.84
C LEU A 215 -1.13 -4.75 -22.98
N THR A 216 -0.69 -5.77 -23.72
CA THR A 216 -1.43 -6.29 -24.88
C THR A 216 -2.41 -7.41 -24.56
N GLU A 217 -2.13 -8.23 -23.55
CA GLU A 217 -2.95 -9.41 -23.18
C GLU A 217 -3.26 -9.46 -21.67
N PRO A 218 -3.95 -8.45 -21.11
CA PRO A 218 -4.14 -8.34 -19.66
C PRO A 218 -5.24 -9.24 -19.08
N ASP A 219 -6.16 -9.76 -19.90
CA ASP A 219 -7.45 -10.32 -19.44
C ASP A 219 -7.33 -11.39 -18.35
N LEU A 220 -6.40 -12.33 -18.50
CA LEU A 220 -6.19 -13.37 -17.49
C LEU A 220 -5.63 -12.78 -16.19
N LEU A 221 -4.69 -11.84 -16.28
CA LEU A 221 -4.11 -11.16 -15.12
C LEU A 221 -5.18 -10.39 -14.35
N LEU A 222 -6.02 -9.64 -15.06
CA LEU A 222 -7.10 -8.84 -14.48
C LEU A 222 -8.16 -9.72 -13.80
N LYS A 223 -8.52 -10.85 -14.41
CA LYS A 223 -9.46 -11.81 -13.81
C LYS A 223 -8.91 -12.38 -12.50
N GLU A 224 -7.65 -12.80 -12.49
CA GLU A 224 -6.99 -13.33 -11.28
C GLU A 224 -6.80 -12.23 -10.23
N ALA A 225 -6.51 -10.98 -10.65
CA ALA A 225 -6.39 -9.82 -9.78
C ALA A 225 -7.73 -9.52 -9.07
N ALA A 226 -8.83 -9.46 -9.82
CA ALA A 226 -10.16 -9.23 -9.26
C ALA A 226 -10.56 -10.32 -8.26
N ALA A 227 -10.32 -11.59 -8.60
CA ALA A 227 -10.62 -12.72 -7.70
C ALA A 227 -9.79 -12.71 -6.42
N PHE A 228 -8.54 -12.23 -6.49
CA PHE A 228 -7.66 -12.07 -5.34
C PHE A 228 -8.07 -10.86 -4.48
N MET A 229 -8.32 -9.70 -5.10
CA MET A 229 -8.68 -8.48 -4.40
C MET A 229 -10.03 -8.57 -3.71
N ALA A 230 -11.01 -9.30 -4.26
CA ALA A 230 -12.29 -9.55 -3.61
C ALA A 230 -12.17 -10.22 -2.22
N LYS A 231 -11.05 -10.90 -1.93
CA LYS A 231 -10.77 -11.48 -0.60
C LYS A 231 -10.07 -10.50 0.34
N LEU A 232 -9.31 -9.56 -0.22
CA LEU A 232 -8.45 -8.65 0.53
C LEU A 232 -9.08 -7.30 0.80
N HIS A 233 -9.93 -6.78 -0.08
CA HIS A 233 -10.62 -5.49 0.07
C HIS A 233 -11.70 -5.37 -1.01
N ASP A 234 -12.97 -5.41 -0.63
CA ASP A 234 -14.13 -5.36 -1.53
C ASP A 234 -14.80 -3.98 -1.59
N TYR A 235 -14.39 -3.04 -0.74
CA TYR A 235 -14.93 -1.68 -0.70
C TYR A 235 -14.41 -0.82 -1.86
N SER A 236 -15.31 -0.36 -2.72
CA SER A 236 -15.00 0.48 -3.89
C SER A 236 -15.90 1.72 -4.00
N ASP A 237 -16.52 2.14 -2.89
CA ASP A 237 -17.47 3.25 -2.85
C ASP A 237 -16.88 4.56 -2.29
N GLY A 238 -15.61 4.55 -1.87
CA GLY A 238 -14.93 5.74 -1.36
C GLY A 238 -15.43 6.23 0.01
N TYR A 239 -16.07 5.38 0.81
CA TYR A 239 -16.65 5.77 2.12
C TYR A 239 -15.99 5.11 3.34
N SER A 240 -14.77 4.57 3.22
CA SER A 240 -14.09 3.89 4.34
C SER A 240 -13.79 4.83 5.50
N SER A 241 -13.38 6.07 5.21
CA SER A 241 -13.14 7.13 6.19
C SER A 241 -14.39 7.41 7.02
N ARG A 242 -15.55 7.51 6.34
CA ARG A 242 -16.85 7.68 7.00
C ARG A 242 -17.19 6.50 7.90
N ARG A 243 -16.95 5.26 7.46
CA ARG A 243 -17.17 4.07 8.28
C ARG A 243 -16.27 4.02 9.51
N VAL A 244 -15.01 4.43 9.39
CA VAL A 244 -14.09 4.52 10.54
C VAL A 244 -14.60 5.52 11.58
N LEU A 245 -15.05 6.71 11.15
CA LEU A 245 -15.63 7.71 12.05
C LEU A 245 -16.88 7.17 12.74
N GLN A 246 -17.81 6.59 11.97
CA GLN A 246 -19.03 6.01 12.49
C GLN A 246 -18.74 4.88 13.51
N ALA A 247 -17.83 3.96 13.17
CA ALA A 247 -17.44 2.87 14.06
C ALA A 247 -16.79 3.37 15.35
N THR A 248 -16.05 4.50 15.28
CA THR A 248 -15.45 5.13 16.45
C THR A 248 -16.51 5.73 17.36
N ASP A 249 -17.49 6.45 16.79
CA ASP A 249 -18.61 7.02 17.55
C ASP A 249 -19.47 5.93 18.20
N ASP A 250 -19.78 4.87 17.47
CA ASP A 250 -20.56 3.74 17.97
C ASP A 250 -19.81 3.00 19.09
N PHE A 251 -18.50 2.82 18.94
CA PHE A 251 -17.65 2.23 19.97
C PHE A 251 -17.64 3.06 21.26
N ILE A 252 -17.49 4.38 21.14
CA ILE A 252 -17.51 5.30 22.30
C ILE A 252 -18.85 5.23 23.04
N LYS A 253 -19.97 5.20 22.30
CA LYS A 253 -21.31 5.17 22.88
C LYS A 253 -21.66 3.83 23.53
N ASN A 254 -21.27 2.71 22.92
CA ASN A 254 -21.86 1.40 23.23
C ASN A 254 -20.89 0.39 23.87
N ASP A 255 -19.60 0.43 23.52
CA ASP A 255 -18.68 -0.69 23.77
C ASP A 255 -17.48 -0.33 24.65
N ALA A 256 -17.09 0.94 24.73
CA ALA A 256 -15.91 1.36 25.47
C ALA A 256 -15.93 0.93 26.95
N SER A 257 -17.10 0.91 27.58
CA SER A 257 -17.29 0.51 28.99
C SER A 257 -17.26 -1.01 29.22
N ARG A 258 -17.34 -1.82 28.15
CA ARG A 258 -17.44 -3.29 28.22
C ARG A 258 -16.08 -3.99 28.12
N LEU A 259 -15.02 -3.27 27.77
CA LEU A 259 -13.68 -3.84 27.60
C LEU A 259 -13.00 -4.14 28.93
N LYS A 260 -12.26 -5.25 28.98
CA LYS A 260 -11.32 -5.54 30.08
C LYS A 260 -10.15 -4.56 30.06
N ALA A 261 -9.54 -4.37 31.23
CA ALA A 261 -8.30 -3.63 31.36
C ALA A 261 -7.19 -4.24 30.47
N LYS A 262 -6.52 -3.37 29.71
CA LYS A 262 -5.35 -3.75 28.90
C LYS A 262 -4.16 -4.14 29.78
N PRO A 263 -3.24 -4.99 29.28
CA PRO A 263 -1.99 -5.27 29.98
C PRO A 263 -1.20 -3.99 30.27
N LEU A 264 -0.60 -3.91 31.46
CA LEU A 264 0.05 -2.69 31.96
C LEU A 264 1.16 -2.18 31.03
N ASN A 265 1.92 -3.10 30.40
CA ASN A 265 2.95 -2.80 29.40
C ASN A 265 3.95 -1.71 29.87
N LEU A 266 4.31 -1.69 31.15
CA LEU A 266 5.06 -0.59 31.79
C LEU A 266 6.36 -0.23 31.05
N TRP A 267 7.16 -1.24 30.73
CA TRP A 267 8.41 -1.04 29.97
C TRP A 267 8.17 -0.42 28.59
N ARG A 268 7.20 -0.94 27.82
CA ARG A 268 6.84 -0.38 26.51
C ARG A 268 6.33 1.05 26.64
N LYS A 269 5.51 1.36 27.66
CA LYS A 269 5.04 2.72 27.93
C LYS A 269 6.19 3.67 28.24
N PHE A 270 7.16 3.24 29.05
CA PHE A 270 8.38 3.99 29.32
C PHE A 270 9.20 4.24 28.05
N GLN A 271 9.45 3.21 27.24
CA GLN A 271 10.16 3.34 25.96
C GLN A 271 9.46 4.34 25.02
N MET A 272 8.13 4.31 24.94
CA MET A 272 7.35 5.25 24.12
C MET A 272 7.46 6.68 24.62
N ARG A 273 7.35 6.90 25.95
CA ARG A 273 7.52 8.23 26.56
C ARG A 273 8.91 8.79 26.30
N LYS A 274 9.96 7.97 26.46
CA LYS A 274 11.34 8.34 26.16
C LYS A 274 11.54 8.69 24.69
N LYS A 275 11.02 7.89 23.77
CA LYS A 275 11.15 8.13 22.32
C LYS A 275 10.44 9.40 21.86
N MET A 276 9.30 9.74 22.47
CA MET A 276 8.51 10.91 22.12
C MET A 276 8.83 12.14 22.99
N SER A 277 9.80 12.04 23.90
CA SER A 277 10.11 13.08 24.90
C SER A 277 8.87 13.57 25.67
N TYR A 278 7.92 12.68 25.96
CA TYR A 278 6.62 13.02 26.54
C TYR A 278 6.47 12.50 27.99
N TYR A 279 6.77 13.38 28.94
CA TYR A 279 6.78 13.08 30.39
C TYR A 279 5.69 13.79 31.19
N LYS A 280 4.81 14.54 30.52
CA LYS A 280 3.63 15.13 31.16
C LYS A 280 2.73 14.00 31.70
N LEU A 281 2.22 14.22 32.90
CA LEU A 281 1.29 13.31 33.58
C LEU A 281 -0.03 13.25 32.84
#